data_AF-S2JC35-F1
#
_entry.id   AF-S2JC35-F1
#
_cell.length_a   1.000
_cell.length_b   1.000
_cell.length_c   1.000
_cell.angle_alpha   90.00
_cell.angle_beta   90.00
_cell.angle_gamma   90.00
#
_symmetry.space_group_name_H-M   'P 1'
#
loop_
_entity.id
_entity.type
_entity.pdbx_description
1 polymer ?
#
loop_
_entity_poly.entity_id
_entity_poly.type
_entity_poly.pdbx_seq_one_letter_code
_entity_poly.pdbx_strand_id
1 'polypeptide(L)'
;MKKYPYMLMKPPTKKVTESDYLRCIWSRILEALFPPEKNLIRNKSGESISSASNTNKNEQYVGAASVKSLKIDFRLLVDVSESEIDVGAGECALNDYDDKAITDEGKLARETKDALDEIIKLVPEDLNDTTCWGMQIAGSHCTMTSIHLDSQGIYVNMHRHSFNIPSSHYLLENFGPAGALLLSCLSALAISVVQVLLIILLMNTN
;
A
#
# COMPACT_ATOMS: atom_id res chain seq x y z
N MET A 1 1.57 29.38 -13.58
CA MET A 1 2.05 28.30 -12.68
C MET A 1 1.06 28.20 -11.51
N LYS A 2 0.19 27.17 -11.49
CA LYS A 2 -0.82 27.01 -10.43
C LYS A 2 -0.12 26.48 -9.17
N LYS A 3 -0.12 27.25 -8.08
CA LYS A 3 0.38 26.81 -6.77
C LYS A 3 -0.76 26.08 -6.07
N TYR A 4 -0.52 24.84 -5.66
CA TYR A 4 -1.50 24.01 -4.94
C TYR A 4 -1.39 24.28 -3.43
N PRO A 5 -2.32 25.01 -2.81
CA PRO A 5 -2.16 25.50 -1.44
C PRO A 5 -2.18 24.38 -0.38
N TYR A 6 -2.78 23.23 -0.69
CA TYR A 6 -2.79 22.05 0.17
C TYR A 6 -1.42 21.36 0.27
N MET A 7 -0.47 21.70 -0.61
CA MET A 7 0.90 21.19 -0.57
C MET A 7 1.83 22.08 0.28
N LEU A 8 1.36 23.18 0.89
CA LEU A 8 2.19 24.08 1.69
C LEU A 8 2.03 23.80 3.20
N MET A 9 2.64 22.74 3.70
CA MET A 9 2.80 22.52 5.15
C MET A 9 4.14 23.07 5.66
N LYS A 10 4.14 23.73 6.82
CA LYS A 10 5.35 24.24 7.47
C LYS A 10 6.25 23.08 7.92
N PRO A 11 7.58 23.17 7.74
CA PRO A 11 8.49 22.16 8.26
C PRO A 11 8.35 22.05 9.78
N PRO A 12 8.33 20.83 10.36
CA PRO A 12 8.15 20.65 11.78
C PRO A 12 9.33 21.27 12.55
N THR A 13 9.01 22.00 13.61
CA THR A 13 10.00 22.64 14.52
C THR A 13 10.72 21.64 15.43
N LYS A 14 10.31 20.36 15.39
CA LYS A 14 10.88 19.25 16.16
C LYS A 14 11.40 18.17 15.22
N LYS A 15 12.47 17.47 15.63
CA LYS A 15 13.01 16.30 14.94
C LYS A 15 12.05 15.12 15.06
N VAL A 16 11.03 15.09 14.20
CA VAL A 16 10.12 13.95 14.03
C VAL A 16 10.66 13.10 12.89
N THR A 17 10.64 11.77 13.03
CA THR A 17 11.10 10.81 12.00
C THR A 17 9.91 10.22 11.24
N GLU A 18 10.17 9.59 10.07
CA GLU A 18 9.16 8.83 9.30
C GLU A 18 8.56 7.72 10.15
N SER A 19 9.42 7.04 10.90
CA SER A 19 9.03 5.99 11.85
C SER A 19 8.10 6.51 12.95
N ASP A 20 8.25 7.77 13.39
CA ASP A 20 7.34 8.34 14.38
C ASP A 20 5.94 8.54 13.79
N TYR A 21 5.83 8.99 12.55
CA TYR A 21 4.53 9.09 11.88
C TYR A 21 3.90 7.72 11.64
N LEU A 22 4.68 6.76 11.13
CA LEU A 22 4.20 5.40 10.92
C LEU A 22 3.73 4.81 12.26
N ARG A 23 4.61 4.70 13.26
CA ARG A 23 4.32 3.98 14.50
C ARG A 23 3.29 4.66 15.40
N CYS A 24 3.35 5.98 15.54
CA CYS A 24 2.52 6.68 16.52
C CYS A 24 1.13 7.02 15.99
N ILE A 25 0.96 7.10 14.67
CA ILE A 25 -0.29 7.53 14.04
C ILE A 25 -0.83 6.44 13.14
N TRP A 26 -0.09 6.09 12.09
CA TRP A 26 -0.63 5.25 11.02
C TRP A 26 -0.75 3.78 11.40
N SER A 27 0.21 3.20 12.12
CA SER A 27 0.13 1.83 12.63
C SER A 27 -1.11 1.63 13.50
N ARG A 28 -1.48 2.62 14.33
CA ARG A 28 -2.69 2.54 15.16
C ARG A 28 -3.97 2.56 14.34
N ILE A 29 -4.00 3.36 13.28
CA ILE A 29 -5.12 3.38 12.33
C ILE A 29 -5.17 2.04 11.60
N LEU A 30 -4.06 1.58 11.02
CA LEU A 30 -3.97 0.31 10.29
C LEU A 30 -4.32 -0.89 11.18
N GLU A 31 -3.88 -0.93 12.44
CA GLU A 31 -4.23 -2.00 13.39
C GLU A 31 -5.71 -1.96 13.79
N ALA A 32 -6.31 -0.77 13.89
CA ALA A 32 -7.73 -0.63 14.15
C ALA A 32 -8.58 -1.07 12.93
N LEU A 33 -8.06 -0.85 11.73
CA LEU A 33 -8.71 -1.22 10.47
C LEU A 33 -8.46 -2.68 10.08
N PHE A 34 -7.32 -3.24 10.47
CA PHE A 34 -6.89 -4.62 10.20
C PHE A 34 -6.47 -5.33 11.50
N PRO A 35 -7.38 -5.48 12.48
CA PRO A 35 -7.12 -6.27 13.67
C PRO A 35 -6.72 -7.70 13.29
N PRO A 36 -5.53 -8.18 13.70
CA PRO A 36 -5.00 -9.49 13.31
C PRO A 36 -5.91 -10.67 13.66
N GLU A 37 -6.71 -10.53 14.71
CA GLU A 37 -7.60 -11.59 15.22
C GLU A 37 -8.95 -11.65 14.48
N LYS A 38 -9.32 -10.62 13.72
CA LYS A 38 -10.67 -10.48 13.14
C LYS A 38 -10.67 -10.29 11.64
N ASN A 39 -9.58 -9.80 11.07
CA ASN A 39 -9.47 -9.53 9.64
C ASN A 39 -8.48 -10.48 8.99
N LEU A 40 -8.82 -10.85 7.75
CA LEU A 40 -7.99 -11.69 6.89
C LEU A 40 -6.71 -10.97 6.45
N ILE A 41 -6.70 -9.64 6.52
CA ILE A 41 -5.58 -8.77 6.20
C ILE A 41 -4.81 -8.47 7.47
N ARG A 42 -3.49 -8.61 7.41
CA ARG A 42 -2.54 -8.25 8.48
C ARG A 42 -1.60 -7.15 8.01
N ASN A 43 -1.33 -6.19 8.89
CA ASN A 43 -0.28 -5.20 8.70
C ASN A 43 1.06 -5.77 9.18
N LYS A 44 2.08 -5.73 8.31
CA LYS A 44 3.47 -6.08 8.64
C LYS A 44 4.33 -4.84 8.45
N SER A 45 4.59 -4.13 9.55
CA SER A 45 5.40 -2.91 9.58
C SER A 45 6.86 -3.17 9.91
N GLY A 46 7.74 -2.28 9.45
CA GLY A 46 9.18 -2.37 9.59
C GLY A 46 9.80 -2.65 8.23
N GLU A 47 10.86 -1.90 7.90
CA GLU A 47 11.56 -1.92 6.60
C GLU A 47 11.68 -3.36 6.05
N SER A 48 10.77 -3.74 5.13
CA SER A 48 10.56 -5.13 4.73
C SER A 48 10.67 -5.29 3.22
N ILE A 49 11.09 -6.48 2.80
CA ILE A 49 11.20 -6.85 1.40
C ILE A 49 10.11 -7.87 1.10
N SER A 50 9.33 -7.62 0.04
CA SER A 50 8.40 -8.62 -0.50
C SER A 50 9.18 -9.81 -1.07
N SER A 51 8.78 -11.03 -0.71
CA SER A 51 9.33 -12.26 -1.29
C SER A 51 9.08 -12.35 -2.79
N ALA A 52 7.90 -11.90 -3.22
CA ALA A 52 7.52 -11.85 -4.63
C ALA A 52 8.40 -10.89 -5.42
N SER A 53 8.55 -9.66 -4.93
CA SER A 53 9.43 -8.70 -5.60
C SER A 53 10.87 -9.24 -5.67
N ASN A 54 11.37 -9.82 -4.58
CA ASN A 54 12.75 -10.34 -4.57
C ASN A 54 12.93 -11.47 -5.58
N THR A 55 11.92 -12.32 -5.76
CA THR A 55 11.91 -13.36 -6.79
C THR A 55 11.92 -12.75 -8.19
N ASN A 56 10.97 -11.84 -8.48
CA ASN A 56 10.86 -11.18 -9.78
C ASN A 56 12.17 -10.45 -10.17
N LYS A 57 12.83 -9.78 -9.21
CA LYS A 57 14.12 -9.13 -9.47
C LYS A 57 15.26 -10.09 -9.75
N ASN A 58 15.31 -11.23 -9.04
CA ASN A 58 16.34 -12.24 -9.31
C ASN A 58 16.14 -12.87 -10.71
N GLU A 59 14.89 -13.04 -11.14
CA GLU A 59 14.57 -13.49 -12.51
C GLU A 59 14.97 -12.45 -13.57
N GLN A 60 14.80 -11.15 -13.28
CA GLN A 60 15.13 -10.07 -14.23
C GLN A 60 16.64 -9.89 -14.44
N TYR A 61 17.46 -10.17 -13.43
CA TYR A 61 18.91 -9.93 -13.44
C TYR A 61 19.71 -11.23 -13.34
N VAL A 62 19.46 -12.16 -14.27
CA VAL A 62 20.17 -13.44 -14.36
C VAL A 62 21.69 -13.22 -14.43
N GLY A 63 22.42 -13.68 -13.42
CA GLY A 63 23.88 -13.59 -13.33
C GLY A 63 24.43 -12.55 -12.37
N ALA A 64 23.58 -11.73 -11.73
CA ALA A 64 24.00 -10.86 -10.63
C ALA A 64 24.11 -11.66 -9.32
N ALA A 65 25.20 -11.47 -8.57
CA ALA A 65 25.52 -12.30 -7.39
C ALA A 65 24.62 -12.05 -6.17
N SER A 66 23.95 -10.89 -6.08
CA SER A 66 23.01 -10.57 -5.00
C SER A 66 22.13 -9.38 -5.40
N VAL A 67 20.94 -9.67 -5.94
CA VAL A 67 19.92 -8.64 -6.20
C VAL A 67 18.91 -8.66 -5.07
N LYS A 68 18.65 -7.48 -4.50
CA LYS A 68 17.64 -7.30 -3.44
C LYS A 68 16.51 -6.42 -3.95
N SER A 69 15.29 -6.77 -3.55
CA SER A 69 14.14 -5.90 -3.78
C SER A 69 14.14 -4.63 -2.97
N LEU A 70 13.30 -3.66 -3.39
CA LEU A 70 13.22 -2.41 -2.66
C LEU A 70 12.53 -2.72 -1.33
N LYS A 71 13.03 -2.10 -0.27
CA LYS A 71 12.44 -2.29 1.05
C LYS A 71 11.32 -1.28 1.25
N ILE A 72 10.12 -1.70 1.58
CA ILE A 72 8.99 -0.82 1.89
C ILE A 72 8.74 -0.76 3.40
N ASP A 73 8.22 0.36 3.87
CA ASP A 73 8.03 0.62 5.30
C ASP A 73 7.00 -0.29 5.95
N PHE A 74 5.95 -0.64 5.21
CA PHE A 74 4.97 -1.63 5.66
C PHE A 74 4.29 -2.34 4.50
N ARG A 75 3.73 -3.52 4.79
CA ARG A 75 2.96 -4.36 3.88
C ARG A 75 1.60 -4.70 4.46
N LEU A 76 0.61 -4.73 3.60
CA LEU A 76 -0.70 -5.31 3.87
C LEU A 76 -0.72 -6.66 3.18
N LEU A 77 -0.88 -7.72 3.95
CA LEU A 77 -0.78 -9.08 3.44
C LEU A 77 -1.92 -9.94 3.97
N VAL A 78 -2.14 -11.06 3.29
CA VAL A 78 -3.03 -12.12 3.72
C VAL A 78 -2.24 -13.40 3.89
N ASP A 79 -2.53 -14.13 4.96
CA ASP A 79 -1.91 -15.43 5.21
C ASP A 79 -2.80 -16.50 4.53
N VAL A 80 -2.29 -17.16 3.51
CA VAL A 80 -3.00 -18.22 2.78
C VAL A 80 -2.21 -19.52 2.87
N SER A 81 -2.76 -20.48 3.61
CA SER A 81 -2.07 -21.72 3.98
C SER A 81 -0.71 -21.42 4.65
N GLU A 82 0.41 -21.74 3.99
CA GLU A 82 1.77 -21.49 4.49
C GLU A 82 2.46 -20.29 3.79
N SER A 83 1.73 -19.50 3.01
CA SER A 83 2.27 -18.39 2.22
C SER A 83 1.71 -17.03 2.65
N GLU A 84 2.56 -16.00 2.63
CA GLU A 84 2.16 -14.60 2.77
C GLU A 84 1.95 -14.01 1.36
N ILE A 85 0.76 -13.49 1.06
CA ILE A 85 0.48 -12.81 -0.20
C ILE A 85 0.30 -11.32 0.07
N ASP A 86 1.10 -10.49 -0.60
CA ASP A 86 1.00 -9.03 -0.47
C ASP A 86 -0.21 -8.51 -1.26
N VAL A 87 -1.14 -7.83 -0.58
CA VAL A 87 -2.34 -7.20 -1.18
C VAL A 87 -2.24 -5.67 -1.19
N GLY A 88 -1.23 -5.14 -0.51
CA GLY A 88 -0.84 -3.74 -0.62
C GLY A 88 0.52 -3.45 0.00
N ALA A 89 1.07 -2.31 -0.38
CA ALA A 89 2.35 -1.81 0.09
C ALA A 89 2.19 -0.37 0.58
N GLY A 90 3.11 0.08 1.44
CA GLY A 90 3.16 1.48 1.80
C GLY A 90 4.53 2.01 2.20
N GLU A 91 4.67 3.31 1.97
CA GLU A 91 5.89 4.09 2.14
C GLU A 91 5.58 5.35 2.95
N CYS A 92 6.49 5.72 3.85
CA CYS A 92 6.38 6.88 4.70
C CYS A 92 7.51 7.87 4.41
N ALA A 93 7.12 9.08 4.00
CA ALA A 93 8.01 10.21 3.87
C ALA A 93 7.78 11.22 5.00
N LEU A 94 8.80 12.04 5.29
CA LEU A 94 8.68 13.16 6.26
C LEU A 94 7.78 14.29 5.75
N ASN A 95 7.89 14.62 4.46
CA ASN A 95 7.13 15.69 3.81
C ASN A 95 7.13 15.52 2.29
N ASP A 96 6.17 16.17 1.63
CA ASP A 96 5.98 16.13 0.17
C ASP A 96 7.01 16.96 -0.62
N TYR A 97 7.90 17.70 0.05
CA TYR A 97 8.89 18.58 -0.58
C TYR A 97 10.21 17.90 -0.89
N ASP A 98 10.37 16.64 -0.48
CA ASP A 98 11.60 15.90 -0.65
C ASP A 98 11.59 15.24 -2.03
N ASP A 99 12.68 15.36 -2.81
CA ASP A 99 12.90 14.55 -4.02
C ASP A 99 12.77 13.05 -3.72
N LYS A 100 12.95 12.71 -2.44
CA LYS A 100 12.67 11.42 -1.84
C LYS A 100 11.20 10.98 -1.99
N ALA A 101 10.21 11.86 -1.86
CA ALA A 101 8.79 11.48 -1.99
C ALA A 101 8.44 10.99 -3.39
N ILE A 102 8.97 11.63 -4.44
CA ILE A 102 8.79 11.19 -5.84
C ILE A 102 9.53 9.87 -6.09
N THR A 103 10.73 9.73 -5.51
CA THR A 103 11.52 8.50 -5.62
C THR A 103 10.82 7.33 -4.92
N ASP A 104 10.25 7.58 -3.74
CA ASP A 104 9.52 6.62 -2.93
C ASP A 104 8.16 6.27 -3.55
N GLU A 105 7.48 7.22 -4.19
CA GLU A 105 6.27 6.92 -4.98
C GLU A 105 6.59 5.95 -6.14
N GLY A 106 7.68 6.19 -6.87
CA GLY A 106 8.13 5.29 -7.93
C GLY A 106 8.54 3.91 -7.42
N LYS A 107 9.09 3.83 -6.21
CA LYS A 107 9.41 2.57 -5.51
C LYS A 107 8.16 1.84 -5.07
N LEU A 108 7.22 2.54 -4.42
CA LEU A 108 5.93 2.03 -4.00
C LEU A 108 5.15 1.45 -5.18
N ALA A 109 5.13 2.15 -6.31
CA ALA A 109 4.44 1.69 -7.51
C ALA A 109 5.04 0.38 -8.06
N ARG A 110 6.36 0.22 -8.05
CA ARG A 110 7.01 -1.03 -8.49
C ARG A 110 6.70 -2.20 -7.57
N GLU A 111 6.80 -1.99 -6.26
CA GLU A 111 6.54 -3.06 -5.28
C GLU A 111 5.05 -3.45 -5.25
N THR A 112 4.14 -2.47 -5.41
CA THR A 112 2.70 -2.74 -5.55
C THR A 112 2.39 -3.51 -6.83
N LYS A 113 3.12 -3.24 -7.93
CA LYS A 113 3.00 -4.00 -9.17
C LYS A 113 3.52 -5.43 -9.01
N ASP A 114 4.65 -5.62 -8.33
CA ASP A 114 5.20 -6.95 -8.10
C ASP A 114 4.27 -7.80 -7.23
N ALA A 115 3.62 -7.19 -6.24
CA ALA A 115 2.56 -7.83 -5.45
C ALA A 115 1.34 -8.18 -6.32
N LEU A 116 0.92 -7.30 -7.23
CA LEU A 116 -0.14 -7.61 -8.18
C LEU A 116 0.22 -8.81 -9.08
N ASP A 117 1.45 -8.90 -9.56
CA ASP A 117 1.91 -10.05 -10.36
C ASP A 117 1.80 -11.37 -9.61
N GLU A 118 2.12 -11.37 -8.31
CA GLU A 118 1.95 -12.55 -7.46
C GLU A 118 0.48 -12.93 -7.38
N ILE A 119 -0.41 -11.96 -7.17
CA ILE A 119 -1.87 -12.22 -7.15
C ILE A 119 -2.35 -12.78 -8.49
N ILE A 120 -1.91 -12.21 -9.62
CA ILE A 120 -2.28 -12.66 -10.97
C ILE A 120 -1.84 -14.11 -11.22
N LYS A 121 -0.65 -14.51 -10.75
CA LYS A 121 -0.16 -15.89 -10.86
C LYS A 121 -1.08 -16.87 -10.11
N LEU A 122 -1.73 -16.43 -9.04
CA LEU A 122 -2.66 -17.22 -8.24
C LEU A 122 -4.09 -17.18 -8.79
N VAL A 123 -4.43 -16.20 -9.62
CA VAL A 123 -5.78 -15.94 -10.13
C VAL A 123 -5.77 -15.74 -11.67
N PRO A 124 -5.48 -16.79 -12.47
CA PRO A 124 -5.29 -16.62 -13.91
C PRO A 124 -6.57 -16.38 -14.71
N GLU A 125 -7.75 -16.74 -14.18
CA GLU A 125 -9.01 -16.77 -14.95
C GLU A 125 -9.91 -15.52 -14.77
N ASP A 126 -9.69 -14.67 -13.76
CA ASP A 126 -10.54 -13.51 -13.48
C ASP A 126 -9.73 -12.24 -13.16
N LEU A 127 -9.04 -11.72 -14.19
CA LEU A 127 -8.08 -10.62 -14.06
C LEU A 127 -8.72 -9.22 -14.06
N ASN A 128 -9.98 -9.10 -14.50
CA ASN A 128 -10.58 -7.81 -14.85
C ASN A 128 -10.78 -6.84 -13.68
N ASP A 129 -10.70 -7.33 -12.43
CA ASP A 129 -10.81 -6.50 -11.23
C ASP A 129 -9.70 -6.79 -10.20
N THR A 130 -8.64 -7.49 -10.62
CA THR A 130 -7.52 -7.78 -9.72
C THR A 130 -6.67 -6.52 -9.54
N THR A 131 -6.57 -6.05 -8.30
CA THR A 131 -5.84 -4.82 -7.97
C THR A 131 -4.97 -5.01 -6.75
N CYS A 132 -3.85 -4.29 -6.71
CA CYS A 132 -3.04 -4.16 -5.52
C CYS A 132 -2.96 -2.69 -5.10
N TRP A 133 -2.93 -2.42 -3.80
CA TRP A 133 -3.05 -1.06 -3.27
C TRP A 133 -1.71 -0.49 -2.80
N GLY A 134 -1.47 0.78 -3.14
CA GLY A 134 -0.33 1.55 -2.64
C GLY A 134 -0.80 2.61 -1.64
N MET A 135 -0.06 2.79 -0.55
CA MET A 135 -0.28 3.84 0.44
C MET A 135 0.98 4.68 0.63
N GLN A 136 0.97 5.92 0.13
CA GLN A 136 2.03 6.89 0.40
C GLN A 136 1.60 7.77 1.59
N ILE A 137 2.41 7.78 2.64
CA ILE A 137 2.21 8.59 3.83
C ILE A 137 3.22 9.73 3.85
N ALA A 138 2.76 10.94 4.16
CA ALA A 138 3.62 12.09 4.39
C ALA A 138 3.11 12.85 5.62
N GLY A 139 3.74 12.60 6.77
CA GLY A 139 3.27 13.14 8.03
C GLY A 139 1.85 12.67 8.38
N SER A 140 0.89 13.60 8.44
CA SER A 140 -0.55 13.32 8.64
C SER A 140 -1.32 13.10 7.34
N HIS A 141 -0.67 13.26 6.19
CA HIS A 141 -1.25 13.06 4.88
C HIS A 141 -1.11 11.59 4.47
N CYS A 142 -2.12 11.04 3.81
CA CYS A 142 -2.01 9.78 3.10
C CYS A 142 -2.64 9.91 1.72
N THR A 143 -1.93 9.40 0.72
CA THR A 143 -2.43 9.17 -0.62
C THR A 143 -2.52 7.67 -0.87
N MET A 144 -3.67 7.24 -1.35
CA MET A 144 -3.96 5.87 -1.75
C MET A 144 -4.01 5.77 -3.26
N THR A 145 -3.29 4.78 -3.78
CA THR A 145 -3.30 4.41 -5.19
C THR A 145 -3.67 2.94 -5.33
N SER A 146 -4.05 2.55 -6.54
CA SER A 146 -4.28 1.16 -6.90
C SER A 146 -3.59 0.88 -8.22
N ILE A 147 -2.95 -0.27 -8.35
CA ILE A 147 -2.39 -0.75 -9.61
C ILE A 147 -3.32 -1.80 -10.21
N HIS A 148 -3.53 -1.67 -11.52
CA HIS A 148 -4.40 -2.51 -12.34
C HIS A 148 -3.59 -3.07 -13.50
N LEU A 149 -3.85 -4.32 -13.87
CA LEU A 149 -3.39 -4.86 -15.16
C LEU A 149 -4.43 -4.48 -16.23
N ASP A 150 -4.09 -3.54 -17.11
CA ASP A 150 -4.99 -3.09 -18.18
C ASP A 150 -4.90 -4.02 -19.41
N SER A 151 -3.69 -4.44 -19.75
CA SER A 151 -3.41 -5.39 -20.83
C SER A 151 -2.08 -6.08 -20.56
N GLN A 152 -1.73 -7.10 -21.36
CA GLN A 152 -0.53 -7.92 -21.12
C GLN A 152 0.74 -7.04 -20.96
N GLY A 153 1.28 -7.04 -19.74
CA GLY A 153 2.48 -6.26 -19.39
C GLY A 153 2.25 -4.75 -19.21
N ILE A 154 1.03 -4.24 -19.36
CA ILE A 154 0.67 -2.83 -19.19
C ILE A 154 -0.09 -2.66 -17.87
N TYR A 155 0.53 -1.93 -16.95
CA TYR A 155 -0.01 -1.65 -15.63
C TYR A 155 -0.37 -0.17 -15.51
N VAL A 156 -1.51 0.11 -14.90
CA VAL A 156 -1.98 1.48 -14.66
C VAL A 156 -1.99 1.74 -13.16
N ASN A 157 -1.15 2.69 -12.73
CA ASN A 157 -1.19 3.21 -11.36
C ASN A 157 -2.21 4.34 -11.28
N MET A 158 -3.31 4.10 -10.59
CA MET A 158 -4.42 5.05 -10.46
C MET A 158 -4.42 5.68 -9.08
N HIS A 159 -4.41 7.01 -9.03
CA HIS A 159 -4.80 7.74 -7.83
C HIS A 159 -6.25 7.42 -7.47
N ARG A 160 -6.50 7.08 -6.20
CA ARG A 160 -7.84 6.83 -5.69
C ARG A 160 -8.28 7.96 -4.80
N HIS A 161 -7.52 8.18 -3.72
CA HIS A 161 -7.93 9.12 -2.68
C HIS A 161 -6.71 9.74 -2.00
N SER A 162 -6.90 10.94 -1.48
CA SER A 162 -5.93 11.58 -0.57
C SER A 162 -6.69 12.20 0.59
N PHE A 163 -6.18 12.01 1.80
CA PHE A 163 -6.79 12.57 3.00
C PHE A 163 -5.73 12.99 4.01
N ASN A 164 -6.14 13.84 4.94
CA ASN A 164 -5.32 14.29 6.06
C ASN A 164 -5.99 13.89 7.36
N ILE A 165 -5.20 13.37 8.30
CA ILE A 165 -5.66 13.18 9.67
C ILE A 165 -5.89 14.57 10.28
N PRO A 166 -7.03 14.81 10.96
CA PRO A 166 -7.32 16.11 11.54
C PRO A 166 -6.27 16.50 12.57
N SER A 167 -5.66 17.66 12.38
CA SER A 167 -4.70 18.21 13.34
C SER A 167 -5.37 18.92 14.52
N SER A 168 -6.70 19.04 14.51
CA SER A 168 -7.48 19.67 15.58
C SER A 168 -8.92 19.15 15.62
N HIS A 169 -9.59 19.34 16.76
CA HIS A 169 -10.99 18.98 16.97
C HIS A 169 -11.95 19.68 15.98
N TYR A 170 -11.62 20.89 15.52
CA TYR A 170 -12.42 21.61 14.53
C TYR A 170 -12.39 20.93 13.15
N LEU A 171 -11.27 20.27 12.81
CA LEU A 171 -11.12 19.55 11.56
C LEU A 171 -11.72 18.15 11.59
N LEU A 172 -12.08 17.64 12.78
CA LEU A 172 -12.75 16.34 12.95
C LEU A 172 -14.18 16.33 12.40
N GLU A 173 -14.90 17.46 12.48
CA GLU A 173 -16.25 17.58 11.88
C GLU A 173 -16.19 17.44 10.35
N ASN A 174 -15.12 17.94 9.73
CA ASN A 174 -14.86 17.79 8.29
C ASN A 174 -14.21 16.45 7.93
N PHE A 175 -13.80 15.66 8.93
CA PHE A 175 -13.23 14.33 8.72
C PHE A 175 -14.30 13.27 8.50
N GLY A 176 -15.59 13.53 8.81
CA GLY A 176 -16.68 12.58 8.59
C GLY A 176 -16.68 12.00 7.15
N PRO A 177 -16.70 12.84 6.11
CA PRO A 177 -16.61 12.37 4.72
C PRO A 177 -15.29 11.68 4.38
N ALA A 178 -14.15 12.15 4.92
CA ALA A 178 -12.83 11.54 4.68
C ALA A 178 -12.65 10.19 5.41
N GLY A 179 -13.27 10.01 6.58
CA GLY A 179 -13.33 8.76 7.32
C GLY A 179 -14.25 7.75 6.65
N ALA A 180 -15.38 8.20 6.08
CA ALA A 180 -16.21 7.37 5.22
C ALA A 180 -15.46 6.95 3.94
N LEU A 181 -14.64 7.84 3.38
CA LEU A 181 -13.77 7.55 2.25
C LEU A 181 -12.73 6.49 2.61
N LEU A 182 -12.06 6.64 3.75
CA LEU A 182 -11.14 5.64 4.29
C LEU A 182 -11.84 4.28 4.41
N LEU A 183 -13.02 4.22 5.04
CA LEU A 183 -13.83 3.00 5.12
C LEU A 183 -14.18 2.42 3.75
N SER A 184 -14.48 3.27 2.75
CA SER A 184 -14.77 2.82 1.39
C SER A 184 -13.54 2.25 0.66
N CYS A 185 -12.36 2.87 0.80
CA CYS A 185 -11.11 2.33 0.28
C CYS A 185 -10.79 0.97 0.91
N LEU A 186 -11.06 0.84 2.20
CA LEU A 186 -10.82 -0.38 2.95
C LEU A 186 -11.81 -1.48 2.56
N SER A 187 -13.06 -1.13 2.26
CA SER A 187 -14.02 -2.08 1.69
C SER A 187 -13.54 -2.58 0.31
N ALA A 188 -12.96 -1.71 -0.51
CA ALA A 188 -12.40 -2.11 -1.80
C ALA A 188 -11.16 -3.01 -1.64
N LEU A 189 -10.27 -2.70 -0.69
CA LEU A 189 -9.14 -3.59 -0.35
C LEU A 189 -9.62 -4.95 0.16
N ALA A 190 -10.64 -4.97 1.02
CA ALA A 190 -11.23 -6.21 1.53
C ALA A 190 -11.89 -7.02 0.41
N ILE A 191 -12.51 -6.38 -0.59
CA ILE A 191 -13.07 -7.06 -1.75
C ILE A 191 -11.97 -7.71 -2.60
N SER A 192 -10.88 -6.99 -2.89
CA SER A 192 -9.71 -7.58 -3.59
C SER A 192 -9.18 -8.80 -2.85
N VAL A 193 -9.18 -8.77 -1.51
CA VAL A 193 -8.77 -9.89 -0.67
C VAL A 193 -9.75 -11.06 -0.70
N VAL A 194 -11.06 -10.80 -0.66
CA VAL A 194 -12.07 -11.85 -0.78
C VAL A 194 -12.00 -12.55 -2.13
N GLN A 195 -11.76 -11.81 -3.23
CA GLN A 195 -11.54 -12.42 -4.54
C GLN A 195 -10.36 -13.39 -4.52
N VAL A 196 -9.19 -12.94 -4.03
CA VAL A 196 -7.99 -13.78 -3.94
C VAL A 196 -8.24 -15.04 -3.09
N LEU A 197 -8.88 -14.89 -1.93
CA LEU A 197 -9.20 -16.03 -1.06
C LEU A 197 -10.22 -16.98 -1.66
N LEU A 198 -11.28 -16.47 -2.30
CA LEU A 198 -12.30 -17.30 -2.93
C LEU A 198 -11.68 -18.15 -4.05
N ILE A 199 -10.79 -17.57 -4.85
CA ILE A 199 -10.11 -18.26 -5.93
C ILE A 199 -9.15 -19.32 -5.38
N ILE A 200 -8.35 -18.99 -4.36
CA ILE A 200 -7.44 -19.98 -3.76
C ILE A 200 -8.21 -21.13 -3.09
N LEU A 201 -9.36 -20.86 -2.46
CA LEU A 201 -10.22 -21.90 -1.88
C LEU A 201 -10.85 -22.80 -2.95
N LEU A 202 -11.28 -22.22 -4.08
CA LEU A 202 -11.80 -22.98 -5.23
C LEU A 202 -10.72 -23.84 -5.90
N MET A 203 -9.46 -23.39 -5.90
CA MET A 203 -8.34 -24.17 -6.44
C MET A 203 -7.88 -25.31 -5.53
N ASN A 204 -8.11 -25.23 -4.21
CA ASN A 204 -7.75 -26.27 -3.24
C ASN A 204 -8.86 -27.31 -2.99
N THR A 205 -10.02 -27.20 -3.64
CA THR A 205 -11.17 -28.10 -3.47
C THR A 205 -11.42 -29.01 -4.69
N ASN A 206 -10.55 -28.96 -5.70
CA ASN A 206 -10.48 -29.90 -6.83
C ASN A 206 -9.18 -30.72 -6.76
#